data_AF-A0A812KYR5-F1
#
_entry.id   AF-A0A812KYR5-F1
#
_cell.length_a   1.000
_cell.length_b   1.000
_cell.length_c   1.000
_cell.angle_alpha   90.00
_cell.angle_beta   90.00
_cell.angle_gamma   90.00
#
_symmetry.space_group_name_H-M   'P 1'
#
loop_
_entity.id
_entity.type
_entity.pdbx_description
1 polymer ?
#
loop_
_entity_poly.entity_id
_entity_poly.type
_entity_poly.pdbx_seq_one_letter_code
_entity_poly.pdbx_strand_id
1 'polypeptide(L)'
;VNILYNYAMAVCMNPGVPPEFPGEALESKDGELGDYAPAPKQCHKCLKLKPPRAHHCSVCKTCVMKMDHHCPWINNCVGINNYRYFCLFMLFLAMGCLYYTVLGSRLFFQALAPARKRTIKLKFEDIQCVTLSWLVSICIFCAICLLGGFHLYLVLTNQTTIEFHTNMAGRQIAR
;
A
#
# COMPACT_ATOMS: atom_id res chain seq x y z
N VAL A 1 2.13 -17.13 -8.26
CA VAL A 1 3.41 -17.02 -7.50
C VAL A 1 3.68 -15.58 -7.05
N ASN A 2 3.80 -14.61 -7.97
CA ASN A 2 4.16 -13.22 -7.62
C ASN A 2 3.17 -12.50 -6.68
N ILE A 3 1.85 -12.68 -6.83
CA ILE A 3 0.85 -12.07 -5.95
C ILE A 3 1.07 -12.53 -4.50
N LEU A 4 1.08 -13.85 -4.27
CA LEU A 4 1.23 -14.44 -2.93
C LEU A 4 2.57 -14.11 -2.30
N TYR A 5 3.66 -14.17 -3.07
CA TYR A 5 4.99 -13.81 -2.58
C TYR A 5 5.04 -12.36 -2.10
N ASN A 6 4.62 -11.40 -2.92
CA ASN A 6 4.68 -9.99 -2.55
C ASN A 6 3.69 -9.67 -1.42
N TYR A 7 2.52 -10.31 -1.38
CA TYR A 7 1.60 -10.20 -0.25
C TYR A 7 2.24 -10.70 1.04
N ALA A 8 2.82 -11.91 1.03
CA ALA A 8 3.50 -12.47 2.19
C ALA A 8 4.67 -11.60 2.66
N MET A 9 5.47 -11.07 1.73
CA MET A 9 6.56 -10.15 2.07
C MET A 9 6.05 -8.82 2.64
N ALA A 10 4.95 -8.27 2.13
CA ALA A 10 4.34 -7.06 2.68
C ALA A 10 3.82 -7.29 4.11
N VAL A 11 3.21 -8.44 4.37
CA VAL A 11 2.66 -8.84 5.67
C VAL A 11 3.77 -9.13 6.68
N CYS A 12 4.72 -9.99 6.35
CA CYS A 12 5.65 -10.56 7.31
C CYS A 12 6.91 -9.73 7.54
N MET A 13 7.26 -8.84 6.60
CA MET A 13 8.48 -8.04 6.74
C MET A 13 8.28 -6.92 7.77
N ASN A 14 9.26 -6.75 8.66
CA ASN A 14 9.31 -5.60 9.56
C ASN A 14 9.26 -4.31 8.73
N PRO A 15 8.35 -3.36 9.03
CA PRO A 15 8.14 -2.17 8.20
C PRO A 15 9.29 -1.15 8.28
N GLY A 16 10.25 -1.35 9.19
CA GLY A 16 11.40 -0.48 9.42
C GLY A 16 11.30 0.23 10.75
N VAL A 17 11.47 -0.50 11.86
CA VAL A 17 11.57 0.11 13.19
C VAL A 17 12.89 0.89 13.31
N PRO A 18 12.87 2.16 13.79
CA PRO A 18 14.10 2.92 14.03
C PRO A 18 15.05 2.16 14.96
N PRO A 19 16.36 2.16 14.68
CA PRO A 19 17.34 1.59 15.60
C PRO A 19 17.33 2.38 16.92
N GLU A 20 17.72 1.72 17.99
CA GLU A 20 17.91 2.36 19.29
C GLU A 20 19.17 3.21 19.22
N PHE A 21 19.01 4.51 18.98
CA PHE A 21 20.11 5.44 19.20
C PHE A 21 20.14 5.77 20.69
N PRO A 22 21.27 5.54 21.39
CA PRO A 22 21.57 6.31 22.59
C PRO A 22 21.44 7.80 22.21
N GLY A 23 20.80 8.61 23.05
CA GLY A 23 20.45 10.00 22.75
C GLY A 23 21.59 10.94 22.30
N GLU A 24 22.82 10.44 22.25
CA GLU A 24 24.07 11.14 21.97
C GLU A 24 24.51 11.06 20.50
N ALA A 25 23.98 10.15 19.68
CA ALA A 25 24.47 9.93 18.30
C ALA A 25 23.99 10.96 17.25
N LEU A 26 23.15 11.93 17.63
CA LEU A 26 22.71 13.03 16.76
C LEU A 26 23.28 14.39 17.17
N GLU A 27 24.10 14.45 18.23
CA GLU A 27 25.04 15.56 18.38
C GLU A 27 26.17 15.31 17.38
N SER A 28 26.00 15.86 16.17
CA SER A 28 27.05 15.90 15.16
C SER A 28 28.31 16.47 15.79
N LYS A 29 29.34 15.62 15.92
CA LYS A 29 30.66 16.00 16.44
C LYS A 29 31.44 16.94 15.53
N ASP A 30 30.88 17.25 14.36
CA ASP A 30 31.45 18.19 13.39
C ASP A 30 30.36 19.23 13.07
N GLY A 31 30.56 20.46 13.54
CA GLY A 31 29.70 21.62 13.34
C GLY A 31 29.68 22.13 11.89
N GLU A 32 29.55 21.24 10.91
CA GLU A 32 29.55 21.55 9.46
C GLU A 32 28.21 21.22 8.78
N LEU A 33 27.25 20.59 9.47
CA LEU A 33 25.86 20.47 8.97
C LEU A 33 24.99 21.59 9.56
N GLY A 34 25.38 22.84 9.27
CA GLY A 34 24.73 24.04 9.75
C GLY A 34 23.25 24.15 9.36
N ASP A 35 22.45 24.62 10.32
CA ASP A 35 21.26 25.49 10.18
C ASP A 35 20.05 25.04 9.32
N TYR A 36 20.10 23.92 8.60
CA TYR A 36 19.05 23.56 7.62
C TYR A 36 18.22 22.32 7.98
N ALA A 37 18.64 21.53 8.98
CA ALA A 37 17.90 20.35 9.42
C ALA A 37 17.11 20.67 10.71
N PRO A 38 15.76 20.69 10.69
CA PRO A 38 14.98 20.88 11.91
C PRO A 38 15.33 19.78 12.92
N ALA A 39 15.56 20.19 14.17
CA ALA A 39 15.94 19.28 15.26
C ALA A 39 15.03 18.03 15.29
N PRO A 40 15.60 16.82 15.46
CA PRO A 40 14.85 15.58 15.43
C PRO A 40 13.78 15.59 16.52
N LYS A 41 12.50 15.60 16.11
CA LYS A 41 11.38 15.63 17.06
C LYS A 41 11.36 14.33 17.87
N GLN A 42 11.28 14.41 19.19
CA GLN A 42 11.13 13.20 20.01
C GLN A 42 9.71 12.63 19.87
N CYS A 43 9.58 11.30 19.83
CA CYS A 43 8.28 10.65 19.93
C CYS A 43 7.88 10.53 21.41
N HIS A 44 6.82 11.23 21.84
CA HIS A 44 6.34 11.17 23.23
C HIS A 44 5.86 9.78 23.68
N LYS A 45 5.43 8.91 22.75
CA LYS A 45 4.93 7.56 23.06
C LYS A 45 6.05 6.52 23.15
N CYS A 46 7.06 6.65 22.29
CA CYS A 46 8.21 5.73 22.29
C CYS A 46 9.36 6.23 23.16
N LEU A 47 9.34 7.51 23.57
CA LEU A 47 10.42 8.21 24.29
C LEU A 47 11.78 8.16 23.57
N LYS A 48 11.77 8.01 22.24
CA LYS A 48 12.96 7.95 21.37
C LYS A 48 12.97 9.12 20.38
N LEU A 49 14.17 9.53 19.95
CA LEU A 49 14.33 10.49 18.86
C LEU A 49 13.74 9.90 17.56
N LYS A 50 12.97 10.70 16.82
CA LYS A 50 12.33 10.29 15.58
C LYS A 50 13.29 10.63 14.43
N PRO A 51 13.79 9.63 13.68
CA PRO A 51 14.52 9.92 12.45
C PRO A 51 13.64 10.72 11.47
N PRO A 52 14.26 11.44 10.52
CA PRO A 52 13.51 12.13 9.46
C PRO A 52 12.51 11.19 8.77
N ARG A 53 11.30 11.69 8.49
CA ARG A 53 10.21 10.94 7.82
C ARG A 53 9.70 9.69 8.56
N ALA A 54 10.20 9.36 9.75
CA ALA A 54 9.59 8.31 10.58
C ALA A 54 8.28 8.83 11.18
N HIS A 55 7.29 7.98 11.47
CA HIS A 55 6.05 8.34 12.18
C HIS A 55 5.63 7.25 13.19
N HIS A 56 4.97 7.63 14.27
CA HIS A 56 4.47 6.68 15.27
C HIS A 56 3.14 6.09 14.81
N CYS A 57 3.07 4.77 14.66
CA CYS A 57 1.83 4.08 14.41
C CYS A 57 1.16 3.70 15.74
N SER A 58 -0.05 4.22 15.98
CA SER A 58 -0.82 3.90 17.19
C SER A 58 -1.33 2.46 17.22
N VAL A 59 -1.41 1.77 16.08
CA VAL A 59 -1.83 0.36 15.99
C VAL A 59 -0.64 -0.55 16.27
N CYS A 60 0.48 -0.37 15.58
CA CYS A 60 1.70 -1.15 15.79
C CYS A 60 2.50 -0.76 17.04
N LYS A 61 2.09 0.32 17.74
CA LYS A 61 2.72 0.84 18.99
C LYS A 61 4.21 1.12 18.87
N THR A 62 4.68 1.45 17.67
CA THR A 62 6.09 1.73 17.39
C THR A 62 6.25 2.82 16.36
N CYS A 63 7.41 3.47 16.35
CA CYS A 63 7.80 4.33 15.25
C CYS A 63 8.18 3.47 14.04
N VAL A 64 7.80 3.93 12.85
CA VAL A 64 8.10 3.29 11.57
C VAL A 64 8.85 4.30 10.71
N MET A 65 10.01 3.91 10.19
CA MET A 65 10.83 4.71 9.29
C MET A 65 10.17 4.83 7.92
N LYS A 66 10.20 6.04 7.34
CA LYS A 66 9.51 6.40 6.09
C LYS A 66 8.07 5.82 6.07
N MET A 67 7.36 5.99 7.19
CA MET A 67 6.01 5.43 7.35
C MET A 67 5.09 6.01 6.28
N ASP A 68 4.38 5.13 5.58
CA ASP A 68 3.34 5.53 4.65
C ASP A 68 1.97 5.49 5.32
N HIS A 69 1.52 4.30 5.72
CA HIS A 69 0.28 4.12 6.47
C HIS A 69 0.27 2.79 7.24
N HIS A 70 -0.68 2.63 8.15
CA HIS A 70 -1.04 1.31 8.66
C HIS A 70 -2.11 0.71 7.76
N CYS A 71 -1.86 -0.47 7.22
CA CYS A 71 -2.76 -1.10 6.25
C CYS A 71 -3.47 -2.30 6.89
N PRO A 72 -4.80 -2.21 7.12
CA PRO A 72 -5.56 -3.31 7.71
C PRO A 72 -5.52 -4.59 6.87
N TRP A 73 -5.41 -4.46 5.54
CA TRP A 73 -5.43 -5.58 4.59
C TRP A 73 -4.21 -6.50 4.65
N ILE A 74 -3.09 -6.00 5.16
CA ILE A 74 -1.89 -6.79 5.43
C ILE A 74 -1.60 -6.92 6.93
N ASN A 75 -2.47 -6.36 7.78
CA ASN A 75 -2.31 -6.27 9.23
C ASN A 75 -0.90 -5.82 9.67
N ASN A 76 -0.34 -4.84 8.94
CA ASN A 76 1.01 -4.35 9.16
C ASN A 76 1.13 -2.88 8.70
N CYS A 77 2.13 -2.16 9.20
CA CYS A 77 2.48 -0.89 8.60
C CYS A 77 3.13 -1.10 7.23
N VAL A 78 2.91 -0.16 6.34
CA VAL A 78 3.72 0.01 5.14
C VAL A 78 4.76 1.10 5.44
N GLY A 79 6.03 0.71 5.42
CA GLY A 79 7.18 1.56 5.70
C GLY A 79 8.37 1.22 4.81
N ILE A 80 9.54 1.78 5.10
CA ILE A 80 10.71 1.72 4.22
C ILE A 80 11.09 0.31 3.74
N ASN A 81 10.97 -0.70 4.59
CA ASN A 81 11.45 -2.06 4.31
C ASN A 81 10.45 -2.91 3.51
N ASN A 82 9.15 -2.60 3.56
CA ASN A 82 8.11 -3.39 2.91
C ASN A 82 7.31 -2.65 1.85
N TYR A 83 7.53 -1.34 1.66
CA TYR A 83 6.85 -0.52 0.65
C TYR A 83 6.95 -1.11 -0.76
N ARG A 84 8.14 -1.61 -1.14
CA ARG A 84 8.35 -2.23 -2.47
C ARG A 84 7.43 -3.42 -2.71
N TYR A 85 7.26 -4.29 -1.70
CA TYR A 85 6.43 -5.48 -1.84
C TYR A 85 4.95 -5.11 -1.86
N PHE A 86 4.55 -4.09 -1.11
CA PHE A 86 3.19 -3.54 -1.17
C PHE A 86 2.85 -3.01 -2.58
N CYS A 87 3.74 -2.21 -3.18
CA CYS A 87 3.57 -1.72 -4.55
C CYS A 87 3.53 -2.86 -5.58
N LEU A 88 4.45 -3.83 -5.49
CA LEU A 88 4.47 -4.99 -6.39
C LEU A 88 3.24 -5.87 -6.21
N PHE A 89 2.76 -6.07 -4.98
CA PHE A 89 1.52 -6.78 -4.70
C PHE A 89 0.33 -6.14 -5.42
N MET A 90 0.17 -4.81 -5.33
CA MET A 90 -0.89 -4.10 -6.05
C MET A 90 -0.77 -4.27 -7.57
N LEU A 91 0.44 -4.14 -8.12
CA LEU A 91 0.68 -4.30 -9.55
C LEU A 91 0.31 -5.72 -10.03
N PHE A 92 0.82 -6.76 -9.36
CA PHE A 92 0.52 -8.14 -9.73
C PHE A 92 -0.94 -8.51 -9.49
N LEU A 93 -1.58 -7.97 -8.46
CA LEU A 93 -3.00 -8.17 -8.20
C LEU A 93 -3.85 -7.54 -9.31
N ALA A 94 -3.54 -6.30 -9.73
CA ALA A 94 -4.22 -5.65 -10.84
C ALA A 94 -4.06 -6.45 -12.14
N MET A 95 -2.85 -6.91 -12.47
CA MET A 95 -2.62 -7.75 -13.65
C MET A 95 -3.37 -9.08 -13.57
N GLY A 96 -3.41 -9.71 -12.39
CA GLY A 96 -4.15 -10.96 -12.16
C GLY A 96 -5.65 -10.80 -12.33
N CYS A 97 -6.24 -9.75 -11.76
CA CYS A 97 -7.66 -9.44 -11.92
C CYS A 97 -7.99 -9.09 -13.38
N LEU A 98 -7.16 -8.30 -14.06
CA LEU A 98 -7.34 -8.00 -15.48
C LEU A 98 -7.31 -9.26 -16.33
N TYR A 99 -6.32 -10.13 -16.11
CA TYR A 99 -6.19 -11.41 -16.80
C TYR A 99 -7.43 -12.29 -16.61
N TYR A 100 -7.88 -12.45 -15.36
CA TYR A 100 -9.09 -13.21 -15.06
C TYR A 100 -10.34 -12.62 -15.70
N THR A 101 -10.53 -11.30 -15.62
CA THR A 101 -11.68 -10.60 -16.18
C THR A 101 -11.72 -10.71 -17.70
N VAL A 102 -10.58 -10.58 -18.39
CA VAL A 102 -10.49 -10.70 -19.85
C VAL A 102 -10.81 -12.13 -20.29
N LEU A 103 -10.16 -13.14 -19.71
CA LEU A 103 -10.39 -14.54 -20.09
C LEU A 103 -11.78 -15.05 -19.68
N GLY A 104 -12.28 -14.61 -18.52
CA GLY A 104 -13.58 -14.98 -17.99
C GLY A 104 -14.75 -14.27 -18.67
N SER A 105 -14.51 -13.23 -19.47
CA SER A 105 -15.56 -12.42 -20.11
C SER A 105 -16.55 -13.26 -20.92
N ARG A 106 -16.05 -14.20 -21.75
CA ARG A 106 -16.91 -15.07 -22.56
C ARG A 106 -17.84 -15.93 -21.68
N LEU A 107 -17.31 -16.50 -20.60
CA LEU A 107 -18.09 -17.32 -19.67
C LEU A 107 -19.11 -16.47 -18.92
N PHE A 108 -18.72 -15.27 -18.49
CA PHE A 108 -19.62 -14.31 -17.84
C PHE A 108 -20.81 -13.92 -18.74
N PHE A 109 -20.57 -13.53 -19.99
CA PHE A 109 -21.67 -13.19 -20.90
C PHE A 109 -22.55 -14.39 -21.25
N GLN A 110 -22.02 -15.61 -21.27
CA GLN A 110 -22.84 -16.81 -21.42
C GLN A 110 -23.66 -17.14 -20.17
N ALA A 111 -23.14 -16.84 -18.98
CA ALA A 111 -23.86 -17.00 -17.73
C ALA A 111 -25.06 -16.03 -17.64
N LEU A 112 -24.93 -14.82 -18.20
CA LEU A 112 -26.02 -13.84 -18.30
C LEU A 112 -27.01 -14.11 -19.45
N ALA A 113 -26.63 -14.89 -20.45
CA ALA A 113 -27.46 -15.13 -21.62
C ALA A 113 -28.63 -16.09 -21.31
N PRO A 114 -29.81 -15.90 -21.97
CA PRO A 114 -30.90 -16.85 -21.88
C PRO A 114 -30.47 -18.26 -22.27
N ALA A 115 -31.03 -19.29 -21.64
CA ALA A 115 -30.63 -20.70 -21.83
C ALA A 115 -30.55 -21.13 -23.31
N ARG A 116 -31.48 -20.65 -24.14
CA ARG A 116 -31.54 -20.93 -25.58
C ARG A 116 -30.34 -20.41 -26.37
N LYS A 117 -29.68 -19.34 -25.90
CA LYS A 117 -28.56 -18.68 -26.59
C LYS A 117 -27.19 -19.11 -26.08
N ARG A 118 -27.11 -19.97 -25.05
CA ARG A 118 -25.84 -20.42 -24.49
C ARG A 118 -25.18 -21.46 -25.40
N THR A 119 -23.89 -21.30 -25.66
CA THR A 119 -23.10 -22.32 -26.38
C THR A 119 -22.50 -23.37 -25.45
N ILE A 120 -22.43 -23.08 -24.14
CA ILE A 120 -21.89 -23.96 -23.10
C ILE A 120 -23.01 -24.37 -22.15
N LYS A 121 -23.06 -25.66 -21.78
CA LYS A 121 -23.96 -26.16 -20.75
C LYS A 121 -23.41 -25.76 -19.37
N LEU A 122 -23.99 -24.71 -18.78
CA LEU A 122 -23.67 -24.24 -17.43
C LEU A 122 -24.77 -24.66 -16.46
N LYS A 123 -24.39 -25.26 -15.33
CA LYS A 123 -25.31 -25.50 -14.21
C LYS A 123 -25.59 -24.18 -13.48
N PHE A 124 -26.63 -24.17 -12.66
CA PHE A 124 -26.98 -23.00 -11.85
C PHE A 124 -25.81 -22.56 -10.93
N GLU A 125 -25.14 -23.53 -10.31
CA GLU A 125 -23.95 -23.29 -9.46
C GLU A 125 -22.81 -22.63 -10.26
N ASP A 126 -22.54 -23.10 -11.48
CA ASP A 126 -21.51 -22.54 -12.36
C ASP A 126 -21.83 -21.09 -12.73
N ILE A 127 -23.09 -20.81 -13.06
CA ILE A 127 -23.57 -19.45 -13.40
C ILE A 127 -23.34 -18.51 -12.22
N GLN A 128 -23.73 -18.91 -11.00
CA GLN A 128 -23.53 -18.10 -9.81
C GLN A 128 -22.04 -17.86 -9.54
N CYS A 129 -21.22 -18.91 -9.58
CA CYS A 129 -19.78 -18.82 -9.31
C CYS A 129 -19.07 -17.91 -10.33
N VAL A 130 -19.29 -18.12 -11.63
CA VAL A 130 -18.68 -17.32 -12.70
C VAL A 130 -19.14 -15.87 -12.62
N THR A 131 -20.43 -15.63 -12.41
CA THR A 131 -20.97 -14.26 -12.35
C THR A 131 -20.39 -13.50 -11.17
N LEU A 132 -20.43 -14.07 -9.96
CA LEU A 132 -19.93 -13.42 -8.76
C LEU A 132 -18.42 -13.20 -8.80
N SER A 133 -17.64 -14.22 -9.18
CA SER A 133 -16.19 -14.09 -9.27
C SER A 133 -15.74 -13.07 -10.30
N TRP A 134 -16.42 -12.98 -11.45
CA TRP A 134 -16.12 -11.97 -12.48
C TRP A 134 -16.43 -10.55 -11.99
N LEU A 135 -17.60 -10.35 -11.36
CA LEU A 135 -17.98 -9.06 -10.76
C LEU A 135 -17.01 -8.63 -9.65
N VAL A 136 -16.64 -9.54 -8.76
CA VAL A 136 -15.65 -9.25 -7.71
C VAL A 136 -14.30 -8.92 -8.33
N SER A 137 -13.87 -9.64 -9.36
CA SER A 137 -12.59 -9.39 -10.05
C SER A 137 -12.53 -7.99 -10.68
N ILE A 138 -13.58 -7.56 -11.39
CA ILE A 138 -13.59 -6.21 -11.98
C ILE A 138 -13.65 -5.11 -10.91
N CYS A 139 -14.40 -5.32 -9.83
CA CYS A 139 -14.45 -4.36 -8.71
C CYS A 139 -13.08 -4.23 -8.04
N ILE A 140 -12.41 -5.35 -7.74
CA ILE A 140 -11.06 -5.35 -7.17
C ILE A 140 -10.07 -4.69 -8.14
N PHE A 141 -10.13 -5.01 -9.43
CA PHE A 141 -9.27 -4.38 -10.44
C PHE A 141 -9.38 -2.85 -10.42
N CYS A 142 -10.59 -2.32 -10.48
CA CYS A 142 -10.81 -0.86 -10.45
C CYS A 142 -10.29 -0.22 -9.16
N ALA A 143 -10.58 -0.83 -7.99
CA ALA A 143 -10.12 -0.32 -6.70
C ALA A 143 -8.58 -0.32 -6.58
N ILE A 144 -7.93 -1.42 -7.01
CA ILE A 144 -6.48 -1.56 -6.94
C ILE A 144 -5.78 -0.66 -7.97
N CYS A 145 -6.37 -0.42 -9.14
CA CYS A 145 -5.83 0.55 -10.10
C CYS A 145 -5.89 1.98 -9.57
N LEU A 146 -6.97 2.38 -8.89
CA LEU A 146 -7.07 3.68 -8.25
C LEU A 146 -6.00 3.85 -7.16
N LEU A 147 -5.92 2.90 -6.23
CA LEU A 147 -4.95 2.93 -5.14
C LEU A 147 -3.51 2.84 -5.66
N GLY A 148 -3.25 1.91 -6.59
CA GLY A 148 -1.94 1.69 -7.20
C GLY A 148 -1.48 2.90 -8.01
N GLY A 149 -2.38 3.59 -8.72
CA GLY A 149 -2.10 4.84 -9.42
C GLY A 149 -1.71 5.96 -8.46
N PHE A 150 -2.41 6.09 -7.33
CA PHE A 150 -2.03 7.04 -6.28
C PHE A 150 -0.64 6.73 -5.70
N HIS A 151 -0.35 5.47 -5.38
CA HIS A 151 0.98 5.08 -4.88
C HIS A 151 2.08 5.22 -5.94
N LEU A 152 1.78 5.02 -7.22
CA LEU A 152 2.72 5.30 -8.30
C LEU A 152 3.09 6.78 -8.33
N TYR A 153 2.10 7.67 -8.22
CA TYR A 153 2.34 9.11 -8.09
C TYR A 153 3.22 9.44 -6.87
N LEU A 154 2.96 8.83 -5.72
CA LEU A 154 3.78 9.00 -4.50
C LEU A 154 5.24 8.56 -4.72
N VAL A 155 5.46 7.42 -5.38
CA VAL A 155 6.80 6.93 -5.73
C VAL A 155 7.50 7.92 -6.66
N LEU A 156 6.82 8.36 -7.72
CA LEU A 156 7.37 9.29 -8.72
C LEU A 156 7.70 10.67 -8.13
N THR A 157 6.99 11.08 -7.08
CA THR A 157 7.22 12.35 -6.38
C THR A 157 8.05 12.20 -5.10
N ASN A 158 8.51 10.99 -4.79
CA ASN A 158 9.24 10.61 -3.57
C ASN A 158 8.57 11.08 -2.27
N GLN A 159 7.24 11.03 -2.23
CA GLN A 159 6.42 11.38 -1.07
C GLN A 159 5.83 10.11 -0.45
N THR A 160 5.62 10.11 0.87
CA THR A 160 4.71 9.17 1.52
C THR A 160 3.29 9.73 1.54
N THR A 161 2.29 8.89 1.82
CA THR A 161 0.90 9.34 2.00
C THR A 161 0.78 10.44 3.07
N ILE A 162 1.54 10.33 4.18
CA ILE A 162 1.56 11.33 5.25
C ILE A 162 2.14 12.67 4.74
N GLU A 163 3.22 12.61 3.99
CA GLU A 163 3.88 13.79 3.42
C GLU A 163 3.01 14.47 2.38
N PHE A 164 2.31 13.70 1.55
CA PHE A 164 1.34 14.23 0.60
C PHE A 164 0.26 15.06 1.29
N HIS A 165 -0.37 14.53 2.35
CA HIS A 165 -1.37 15.29 3.11
C HIS A 165 -0.78 16.51 3.81
N THR A 166 0.42 16.41 4.37
CA THR A 166 1.12 17.53 5.02
C THR A 166 1.43 18.65 4.01
N ASN A 167 1.91 18.28 2.83
CA ASN A 167 2.22 19.22 1.74
C ASN A 167 0.94 19.87 1.18
N MET A 168 -0.15 19.10 1.04
CA MET A 168 -1.44 19.65 0.61
C MET A 168 -1.98 20.68 1.62
N ALA A 169 -1.95 20.35 2.91
CA ALA A 169 -2.36 21.28 3.96
C ALA A 169 -1.53 22.57 3.96
N GLY A 170 -0.20 22.45 3.80
CA GLY A 170 0.68 23.61 3.67
C GLY A 170 0.34 24.51 2.49
N ARG A 171 -0.03 23.94 1.33
CA ARG A 171 -0.47 24.71 0.16
C ARG A 171 -1.82 25.41 0.36
N GLN A 172 -2.71 24.84 1.16
CA GLN A 172 -4.01 25.47 1.47
C GLN A 172 -3.84 26.66 2.39
N ILE A 173 -2.92 26.59 3.36
CA ILE A 173 -2.62 27.69 4.28
C ILE A 173 -1.93 28.86 3.55
N ALA A 174 -1.15 28.57 2.50
CA ALA A 174 -0.42 29.58 1.73
C ALA A 174 -1.27 30.32 0.67
N ARG A 175 -2.54 29.95 0.48
CA ARG A 175 -3.48 30.61 -0.43
C ARG A 175 -4.36 31.59 0.33
#